data_AF-A0A7W0L7P4-F1
#
_entry.id   AF-A0A7W0L7P4-F1
#
_cell.length_a   1.000
_cell.length_b   1.000
_cell.length_c   1.000
_cell.angle_alpha   90.00
_cell.angle_beta   90.00
_cell.angle_gamma   90.00
#
_symmetry.space_group_name_H-M   'P 1'
#
loop_
_entity.id
_entity.type
_entity.pdbx_description
1 polymer ?
#
loop_
_entity_poly.entity_id
_entity_poly.type
_entity_poly.pdbx_seq_one_letter_code
_entity_poly.pdbx_strand_id
1 'polypeptide(L)'
;MPLREPLLTRGRKPAALLAAGGLLLGSAVLGFAGQTANASSHREAPLTAGDPMVDNTDVYAFTSPDDENMVTFAANWIPFSEPNGGPNFYPWAEDAFYDLNIDNDGDAVADLIFRY
;
A
#
# COMPACT_ATOMS: atom_id res chain seq x y z
N MET A 1 48.30 -50.09 32.80
CA MET A 1 47.14 -49.84 31.91
C MET A 1 47.13 -48.34 31.61
N PRO A 2 47.46 -47.86 30.40
CA PRO A 2 47.40 -46.43 30.14
C PRO A 2 45.97 -46.05 29.72
N LEU A 3 45.42 -44.99 30.32
CA LEU A 3 44.15 -44.40 29.94
C LEU A 3 44.34 -43.58 28.65
N ARG A 4 43.51 -43.85 27.64
CA ARG A 4 43.45 -43.06 26.41
C ARG A 4 42.62 -41.80 26.68
N GLU A 5 43.18 -40.62 26.46
CA GLU A 5 42.42 -39.37 26.46
C GLU A 5 41.47 -39.30 25.24
N PRO A 6 40.24 -38.80 25.40
CA PRO A 6 39.32 -38.62 24.29
C PRO A 6 39.72 -37.38 23.47
N LEU A 7 39.93 -37.56 22.15
CA LEU A 7 40.06 -36.44 21.22
C LEU A 7 38.78 -35.59 21.27
N LEU A 8 38.91 -34.35 21.77
CA LEU A 8 37.89 -33.33 21.62
C LEU A 8 37.65 -33.08 20.12
N THR A 9 36.45 -33.39 19.64
CA THR A 9 35.99 -33.09 18.28
C THR A 9 35.74 -31.58 18.14
N ARG A 10 36.83 -30.82 17.97
CA ARG A 10 36.83 -29.33 18.00
C ARG A 10 36.35 -28.67 16.70
N GLY A 11 35.88 -29.43 15.70
CA GLY A 11 35.61 -28.90 14.35
C GLY A 11 34.14 -28.67 13.95
N ARG A 12 33.15 -29.14 14.72
CA ARG A 12 31.75 -29.20 14.23
C ARG A 12 30.90 -27.95 14.48
N LYS A 13 31.23 -27.16 15.51
CA LYS A 13 30.44 -25.98 15.91
C LYS A 13 30.46 -24.80 14.91
N PRO A 14 31.59 -24.41 14.30
CA PRO A 14 31.61 -23.30 13.35
C PRO A 14 30.91 -23.63 12.03
N ALA A 15 30.99 -24.88 11.58
CA ALA A 15 30.31 -25.35 10.37
C ALA A 15 28.77 -25.34 10.53
N ALA A 16 28.27 -25.70 11.72
CA ALA A 16 26.83 -25.66 12.02
C ALA A 16 26.26 -24.23 12.05
N LEU A 17 27.03 -23.26 12.57
CA LEU A 17 26.63 -21.85 12.61
C LEU A 17 26.60 -21.22 11.21
N LEU A 18 27.58 -21.55 10.35
CA LEU A 18 27.59 -21.10 8.95
C LEU A 18 26.44 -21.68 8.15
N ALA A 19 26.11 -22.96 8.35
CA ALA A 19 24.96 -23.60 7.71
C ALA A 19 23.64 -22.97 8.14
N ALA A 20 23.45 -22.73 9.45
CA ALA A 20 22.25 -22.09 9.98
C ALA A 20 22.09 -20.64 9.48
N GLY A 21 23.18 -19.86 9.47
CA GLY A 21 23.19 -18.50 8.93
C GLY A 21 22.89 -18.46 7.42
N GLY A 22 23.47 -19.39 6.66
CA GLY A 22 23.21 -19.52 5.22
C GLY A 22 21.76 -19.89 4.91
N LEU A 23 21.16 -20.79 5.69
CA LEU A 23 19.73 -21.13 5.56
C LEU A 23 18.82 -19.93 5.85
N LEU A 24 19.08 -19.19 6.93
CA LEU A 24 18.30 -18.02 7.30
C LEU A 24 18.35 -16.93 6.23
N LEU A 25 19.56 -16.61 5.74
CA LEU A 25 19.75 -15.65 4.65
C LEU A 25 19.11 -16.13 3.35
N GLY A 26 19.25 -17.41 3.00
CA GLY A 26 18.61 -17.99 1.83
C GLY A 26 17.08 -17.91 1.88
N SER A 27 16.48 -18.22 3.04
CA SER A 27 15.04 -18.11 3.24
C SER A 27 14.51 -16.68 3.21
N ALA A 28 15.27 -15.71 3.70
CA ALA A 28 14.90 -14.30 3.61
C ALA A 28 14.94 -13.82 2.15
N VAL A 29 16.00 -14.14 1.40
CA VAL A 29 16.11 -13.76 -0.02
C VAL A 29 14.99 -14.39 -0.84
N LEU A 30 14.68 -15.67 -0.64
CA LEU A 30 13.58 -16.34 -1.36
C LEU A 30 12.19 -15.87 -0.92
N GLY A 31 12.02 -15.48 0.35
CA GLY A 31 10.76 -14.95 0.87
C GLY A 31 10.44 -13.53 0.38
N PHE A 32 11.45 -12.72 0.09
CA PHE A 32 11.30 -11.36 -0.42
C PHE A 32 11.52 -11.22 -1.94
N ALA A 33 12.04 -12.25 -2.61
CA ALA A 33 12.20 -12.26 -4.06
C ALA A 33 10.83 -12.43 -4.75
N GLY A 34 10.14 -11.31 -4.96
CA GLY A 34 9.13 -11.20 -6.00
C GLY A 34 7.73 -11.69 -5.64
N GLN A 35 7.25 -11.41 -4.43
CA GLN A 35 5.80 -11.34 -4.28
C GLN A 35 5.29 -10.17 -5.11
N THR A 36 4.74 -10.46 -6.29
CA THR A 36 3.92 -9.51 -7.03
C THR A 36 2.72 -9.20 -6.15
N ALA A 37 2.74 -8.06 -5.47
CA ALA A 37 1.56 -7.54 -4.82
C ALA A 37 0.52 -7.32 -5.91
N ASN A 38 -0.56 -8.10 -5.89
CA ASN A 38 -1.75 -7.75 -6.66
C ASN A 38 -2.30 -6.49 -6.01
N ALA A 39 -2.18 -5.35 -6.68
CA ALA A 39 -2.86 -4.15 -6.23
C ALA A 39 -4.36 -4.41 -6.31
N SER A 40 -5.09 -4.05 -5.25
CA SER A 40 -6.55 -4.11 -5.23
C SER A 40 -7.11 -3.22 -6.34
N SER A 41 -8.07 -3.70 -7.12
CA SER A 41 -8.80 -2.89 -8.10
C SER A 41 -10.06 -2.32 -7.43
N HIS A 42 -10.19 -0.99 -7.35
CA HIS A 42 -11.39 -0.32 -6.83
C HIS A 42 -12.65 -0.58 -7.67
N ARG A 43 -12.48 -1.00 -8.93
CA ARG A 43 -13.58 -1.27 -9.86
C ARG A 43 -14.39 -2.54 -9.54
N GLU A 44 -13.98 -3.30 -8.53
CA GLU A 44 -14.66 -4.54 -8.11
C GLU A 44 -15.78 -4.29 -7.09
N ALA A 45 -15.93 -3.06 -6.58
CA ALA A 45 -17.08 -2.70 -5.76
C ALA A 45 -18.37 -2.71 -6.63
N PRO A 46 -19.41 -3.50 -6.28
CA PRO A 46 -20.56 -3.72 -7.15
C PRO A 46 -21.31 -2.45 -7.60
N LEU A 47 -21.26 -1.39 -6.79
CA LEU A 47 -21.96 -0.13 -7.07
C LEU A 47 -21.17 0.76 -8.05
N THR A 48 -19.85 0.90 -7.89
CA THR A 48 -19.02 1.71 -8.80
C THR A 48 -18.81 1.02 -10.15
N ALA A 49 -18.95 -0.32 -10.21
CA ALA A 49 -19.01 -1.04 -11.48
C ALA A 49 -20.25 -0.67 -12.31
N GLY A 50 -21.38 -0.35 -11.67
CA GLY A 50 -22.63 0.10 -12.32
C GLY A 50 -22.69 1.61 -12.56
N ASP A 51 -21.97 2.40 -11.75
CA ASP A 51 -21.82 3.84 -11.89
C ASP A 51 -20.32 4.22 -11.81
N PRO A 52 -19.60 4.19 -12.94
CA PRO A 52 -18.17 4.45 -12.96
C PRO A 52 -17.82 5.94 -12.73
N MET A 53 -18.80 6.84 -12.80
CA MET A 53 -18.55 8.28 -12.61
C MET A 53 -18.32 8.66 -11.15
N VAL A 54 -18.70 7.78 -10.22
CA VAL A 54 -18.49 7.96 -8.77
C VAL A 54 -17.35 7.08 -8.23
N ASP A 55 -16.55 6.47 -9.10
CA ASP A 55 -15.42 5.63 -8.72
C ASP A 55 -14.25 6.50 -8.23
N ASN A 56 -14.13 6.65 -6.91
CA ASN A 56 -12.96 7.28 -6.27
C ASN A 56 -11.76 6.33 -6.38
N THR A 57 -10.72 6.77 -7.07
CA THR A 57 -9.52 5.94 -7.28
C THR A 57 -8.56 6.08 -6.11
N ASP A 58 -8.31 7.32 -5.68
CA ASP A 58 -7.32 7.65 -4.66
C ASP A 58 -7.66 8.96 -3.93
N VAL A 59 -7.21 9.05 -2.68
CA VAL A 59 -7.17 10.29 -1.89
C VAL A 59 -5.77 10.45 -1.32
N TYR A 60 -5.22 11.65 -1.45
CA TYR A 60 -3.93 12.05 -0.92
C TYR A 60 -4.12 13.17 0.09
N ALA A 61 -3.39 13.09 1.20
CA ALA A 61 -3.32 14.12 2.21
C ALA A 61 -1.84 14.38 2.53
N PHE A 62 -1.43 15.63 2.44
CA PHE A 62 -0.05 16.04 2.69
C PHE A 62 0.01 17.45 3.27
N THR A 63 1.08 17.76 4.01
CA THR A 63 1.32 19.12 4.49
C THR A 63 1.42 20.07 3.30
N SER A 64 0.68 21.18 3.35
CA SER A 64 0.64 22.13 2.25
C SER A 64 2.03 22.70 1.97
N PRO A 65 2.46 22.77 0.70
CA PRO A 65 3.73 23.40 0.33
C PRO A 65 3.70 24.93 0.53
N ASP A 66 2.50 25.53 0.62
CA ASP A 66 2.32 26.98 0.77
C ASP A 66 2.25 27.41 2.25
N ASP A 67 1.81 26.52 3.16
CA ASP A 67 1.75 26.75 4.61
C ASP A 67 1.87 25.43 5.37
N GLU A 68 2.94 25.28 6.15
CA GLU A 68 3.23 24.06 6.92
C GLU A 68 2.20 23.76 8.03
N ASN A 69 1.36 24.73 8.39
CA ASN A 69 0.28 24.55 9.37
C ASN A 69 -1.03 24.06 8.74
N MET A 70 -1.06 23.85 7.42
CA MET A 70 -2.24 23.37 6.69
C MET A 70 -2.00 21.99 6.07
N VAL A 71 -3.10 21.25 5.88
CA VAL A 71 -3.13 20.00 5.11
C VAL A 71 -3.82 20.26 3.78
N THR A 72 -3.17 19.86 2.70
CA THR A 72 -3.76 19.80 1.36
C THR A 72 -4.34 18.42 1.13
N PHE A 73 -5.59 18.39 0.67
CA PHE A 73 -6.26 17.18 0.20
C PHE A 73 -6.36 17.21 -1.33
N ALA A 74 -6.09 16.08 -1.96
CA ALA A 74 -6.33 15.85 -3.38
C ALA A 74 -7.02 14.50 -3.55
N ALA A 75 -8.07 14.46 -4.37
CA ALA A 75 -8.83 13.24 -4.61
C ALA A 75 -9.12 13.07 -6.09
N ASN A 76 -9.08 11.82 -6.54
CA ASN A 76 -9.24 11.44 -7.93
C ASN A 76 -10.51 10.60 -8.10
N TRP A 77 -11.23 10.87 -9.18
CA TRP A 77 -12.35 10.07 -9.64
C TRP A 77 -12.16 9.73 -11.10
N ILE A 78 -12.76 8.63 -11.54
CA ILE A 78 -12.71 8.13 -12.92
C ILE A 78 -11.29 7.68 -13.31
N PRO A 79 -10.99 6.37 -13.26
CA PRO A 79 -9.66 5.88 -13.61
C PRO A 79 -9.41 5.94 -15.13
N PHE A 80 -8.14 5.95 -15.53
CA PHE A 80 -7.68 5.82 -16.92
C PHE A 80 -8.18 6.94 -17.86
N SER A 81 -8.19 8.19 -17.39
CA SER A 81 -8.53 9.35 -18.21
C SER A 81 -7.45 9.67 -19.26
N GLU A 82 -7.56 9.09 -20.45
CA GLU A 82 -6.58 9.28 -21.52
C GLU A 82 -6.72 10.66 -22.20
N PRO A 83 -5.61 11.37 -22.49
CA PRO A 83 -5.66 12.71 -23.09
C PRO A 83 -6.27 12.77 -24.50
N ASN A 84 -6.30 11.65 -25.23
CA ASN A 84 -6.73 11.59 -26.64
C ASN A 84 -8.20 11.13 -26.82
N GLY A 85 -9.03 11.18 -25.76
CA GLY A 85 -10.39 10.64 -25.76
C GLY A 85 -11.47 11.43 -26.50
N GLY A 86 -11.12 12.51 -27.21
CA GLY A 86 -12.10 13.36 -27.89
C GLY A 86 -12.98 12.60 -28.90
N PRO A 87 -14.31 12.88 -28.99
CA PRO A 87 -15.06 13.91 -28.27
C PRO A 87 -15.58 13.49 -26.88
N ASN A 88 -15.33 12.26 -26.46
CA ASN A 88 -15.83 11.69 -25.20
C ASN A 88 -14.83 11.95 -24.07
N PHE A 89 -14.98 13.10 -23.40
CA PHE A 89 -14.24 13.42 -22.18
C PHE A 89 -14.84 12.73 -20.95
N TYR A 90 -14.27 13.01 -19.77
CA TYR A 90 -14.66 12.48 -18.47
C TYR A 90 -15.35 13.58 -17.64
N PRO A 91 -16.62 13.95 -17.93
CA PRO A 91 -17.33 14.95 -17.16
C PRO A 91 -17.69 14.43 -15.76
N TRP A 92 -17.93 15.36 -14.84
CA TRP A 92 -18.52 15.04 -13.55
C TRP A 92 -19.96 14.56 -13.71
N ALA A 93 -20.40 13.62 -12.87
CA ALA A 93 -21.81 13.25 -12.82
C ALA A 93 -22.65 14.41 -12.28
N GLU A 94 -23.83 14.63 -12.88
CA GLU A 94 -24.74 15.70 -12.48
C GLU A 94 -25.70 15.27 -11.35
N ASP A 95 -25.72 13.98 -11.04
CA ASP A 95 -26.60 13.33 -10.07
C ASP A 95 -25.83 12.66 -8.91
N ALA A 96 -24.58 13.06 -8.70
CA ALA A 96 -23.74 12.57 -7.61
C ALA A 96 -23.19 13.71 -6.74
N PHE A 97 -22.75 13.36 -5.53
CA PHE A 97 -21.97 14.24 -4.67
C PHE A 97 -20.58 13.66 -4.45
N TYR A 98 -19.56 14.50 -4.62
CA TYR A 98 -18.16 14.14 -4.43
C TYR A 98 -17.67 14.72 -3.10
N ASP A 99 -17.87 13.96 -2.03
CA ASP A 99 -17.62 14.41 -0.66
C ASP A 99 -16.26 13.94 -0.11
N LEU A 100 -15.51 14.88 0.48
CA LEU A 100 -14.38 14.62 1.35
C LEU A 100 -14.81 14.87 2.79
N ASN A 101 -15.03 13.78 3.53
CA ASN A 101 -15.42 13.79 4.93
C ASN A 101 -14.16 13.77 5.81
N ILE A 102 -13.96 14.81 6.60
CA ILE A 102 -12.79 14.97 7.46
C ILE A 102 -13.22 14.89 8.92
N ASP A 103 -12.71 13.88 9.61
CA ASP A 103 -12.72 13.76 11.07
C ASP A 103 -11.36 14.28 11.57
N ASN A 104 -11.37 15.32 12.41
CA ASN A 104 -10.16 15.94 12.96
C ASN A 104 -9.98 15.75 14.47
N ASP A 105 -10.90 15.04 15.14
CA ASP A 105 -10.84 14.77 16.57
C ASP A 105 -10.82 13.28 16.95
N GLY A 106 -11.07 12.40 15.98
CA GLY A 106 -10.94 10.95 16.06
C GLY A 106 -12.19 10.21 16.54
N ASP A 107 -13.37 10.83 16.51
CA ASP A 107 -14.63 10.21 16.92
C ASP A 107 -15.36 9.41 15.82
N ALA A 108 -14.79 9.36 14.61
CA ALA A 108 -15.34 8.75 13.40
C ALA A 108 -16.62 9.43 12.86
N VAL A 109 -16.85 10.69 13.21
CA VAL A 109 -17.86 11.58 12.65
C VAL A 109 -17.15 12.70 11.88
N ALA A 110 -17.71 13.11 10.74
CA ALA A 110 -17.10 14.17 9.96
C ALA A 110 -17.36 15.54 10.62
N ASP A 111 -16.28 16.26 10.92
CA ASP A 111 -16.30 17.67 11.35
C ASP A 111 -16.43 18.63 10.18
N LEU A 112 -15.79 18.29 9.07
CA LEU A 112 -15.78 19.08 7.84
C LEU A 112 -16.17 18.18 6.66
N ILE A 113 -17.03 18.71 5.78
CA ILE A 113 -17.40 18.06 4.52
C ILE A 113 -17.13 19.06 3.40
N PHE A 114 -16.19 18.74 2.53
CA PHE A 114 -15.99 19.46 1.27
C PHE A 114 -16.72 18.71 0.17
N ARG A 115 -17.57 19.43 -0.57
CA ARG A 115 -18.39 18.86 -1.64
C ARG A 115 -18.09 19.58 -2.95
N TYR A 116 -17.95 18.79 -4.01
CA TYR A 116 -17.91 19.24 -5.40
C TYR A 116 -19.12 18.69 -6.16
#